data_AF-A0A6J6I8D8-F1
#
_entry.id   AF-A0A6J6I8D8-F1
#
_cell.length_a   1.000
_cell.length_b   1.000
_cell.length_c   1.000
_cell.angle_alpha   90.00
_cell.angle_beta   90.00
_cell.angle_gamma   90.00
#
_symmetry.space_group_name_H-M   'P 1'
#
loop_
_entity.id
_entity.type
_entity.pdbx_description
1 polymer ?
#
loop_
_entity_poly.entity_id
_entity_poly.type
_entity_poly.pdbx_seq_one_letter_code
_entity_poly.pdbx_strand_id
1 'polypeptide(L)' 'MGSWVVFERPRLISAKNGEVKLAFEDGTRAIISFSVIEGGVKAIIVHELLSDESQVKPKTLYWQEVLQGMHRRLDVA' A
#
# COMPACT_ATOMS: atom_id res chain seq x y z
N MET A 1 -20.02 6.91 10.59
CA MET A 1 -19.28 6.59 9.35
C MET A 1 -17.86 7.12 9.52
N GLY A 2 -16.92 6.25 9.92
CA GLY A 2 -15.56 6.65 10.28
C GLY A 2 -14.77 7.09 9.06
N SER A 3 -14.46 8.38 8.97
CA SER A 3 -13.54 8.92 7.96
C SER A 3 -12.19 8.24 8.12
N TRP A 4 -11.74 7.56 7.08
CA TRP A 4 -10.39 7.01 7.05
C TRP A 4 -9.41 8.18 7.01
N VAL A 5 -8.69 8.40 8.10
CA VAL A 5 -7.55 9.31 8.13
C VAL A 5 -6.38 8.52 7.55
N VAL A 6 -6.19 8.59 6.23
CA VAL A 6 -4.88 8.23 5.68
C VAL A 6 -3.95 9.30 6.22
N PHE A 7 -3.09 8.92 7.17
CA PHE A 7 -2.14 9.85 7.77
C PHE A 7 -1.18 10.42 6.72
N GLU A 8 -1.02 9.75 5.59
CA GLU A 8 -0.23 10.21 4.46
C GLU A 8 -0.86 9.74 3.15
N ARG A 9 -1.15 10.66 2.22
CA ARG A 9 -1.69 10.31 0.89
C ARG A 9 -0.54 10.28 -0.12
N PRO A 10 0.01 9.11 -0.46
CA PRO A 10 1.11 9.05 -1.40
C PRO A 10 0.68 9.49 -2.80
N ARG A 11 1.61 10.06 -3.54
CA ARG A 11 1.41 10.47 -4.93
C ARG A 11 1.65 9.27 -5.86
N LEU A 12 0.75 9.06 -6.81
CA LEU A 12 0.96 8.10 -7.90
C LEU A 12 2.12 8.55 -8.79
N ILE A 13 3.13 7.69 -8.95
CA ILE A 13 4.23 7.87 -9.90
C ILE A 13 3.88 7.23 -11.23
N SER A 14 3.45 5.97 -11.22
CA SER A 14 3.05 5.22 -12.42
C SER A 14 2.15 4.05 -12.07
N ALA A 15 1.24 3.69 -12.99
CA ALA A 15 0.49 2.44 -12.95
C ALA A 15 0.57 1.80 -14.34
N LYS A 16 1.44 0.79 -14.51
CA LYS A 16 1.65 0.11 -15.79
C LYS A 16 2.26 -1.27 -15.56
N ASN A 17 2.06 -2.18 -16.51
CA ASN A 17 2.68 -3.51 -16.54
C ASN A 17 2.45 -4.33 -15.25
N GLY A 18 1.26 -4.24 -14.63
CA GLY A 18 0.96 -4.96 -13.40
C GLY A 18 1.61 -4.36 -12.14
N GLU A 19 2.22 -3.18 -12.23
CA GLU A 19 2.83 -2.47 -11.11
C GLU A 19 2.21 -1.08 -10.90
N VAL A 20 2.03 -0.73 -9.64
CA VAL A 20 1.70 0.61 -9.16
C VAL A 20 2.86 1.13 -8.33
N LYS A 21 3.37 2.32 -8.66
CA LYS A 21 4.47 2.97 -7.93
C LYS A 21 3.97 4.25 -7.28
N LEU A 22 4.30 4.41 -6.01
CA LEU A 22 3.84 5.49 -5.13
C LEU A 22 5.03 6.20 -4.51
N ALA A 23 4.96 7.53 -4.41
CA ALA A 23 5.93 8.38 -3.70
C ALA A 23 5.31 8.95 -2.42
N PHE A 24 6.07 8.96 -1.34
CA PHE A 24 5.71 9.52 -0.04
C PHE A 24 6.44 10.85 0.20
N GLU A 25 5.93 11.68 1.11
CA GLU A 25 6.50 13.01 1.38
C GLU A 25 7.82 12.93 2.15
N ASP A 26 8.00 11.86 2.91
CA ASP A 26 9.25 11.52 3.60
C ASP A 26 10.38 11.03 2.66
N GLY A 27 10.13 11.02 1.35
CA GLY A 27 11.10 10.62 0.33
C GLY A 27 11.16 9.11 0.10
N THR A 28 10.33 8.32 0.79
CA THR A 28 10.23 6.88 0.52
C THR A 28 9.33 6.59 -0.67
N ARG A 29 9.31 5.33 -1.11
CA ARG A 29 8.44 4.88 -2.18
C ARG A 29 7.88 3.49 -1.89
N ALA A 30 6.75 3.19 -2.53
CA ALA A 30 6.21 1.85 -2.55
C ALA A 30 5.94 1.35 -3.96
N ILE A 31 6.24 0.09 -4.19
CA ILE A 31 5.93 -0.65 -5.41
C ILE A 31 4.91 -1.72 -5.03
N ILE A 32 3.78 -1.72 -5.73
CA ILE A 32 2.73 -2.71 -5.58
C ILE A 32 2.65 -3.49 -6.89
N SER A 33 3.00 -4.77 -6.84
CA SER A 33 2.96 -5.67 -8.00
C SER A 33 1.83 -6.69 -7.82
N PHE A 34 1.08 -6.95 -8.88
CA PHE A 34 -0.04 -7.89 -8.85
C PHE A 34 0.18 -9.03 -9.84
N SER A 35 -0.16 -10.25 -9.43
CA SER A 35 -0.23 -11.39 -10.32
C SER A 35 -1.54 -12.15 -10.13
N VAL A 36 -2.13 -12.59 -11.24
CA VAL A 36 -3.26 -13.52 -11.20
C VAL A 36 -2.71 -14.89 -10.82
N ILE A 37 -3.34 -15.53 -9.85
CA ILE A 37 -3.08 -16.90 -9.42
C ILE A 37 -4.36 -17.71 -9.55
N GLU A 38 -4.28 -19.03 -9.45
CA GLU A 38 -5.47 -19.88 -9.47
C GLU A 38 -6.43 -19.45 -8.34
N GLY A 39 -7.65 -19.08 -8.70
CA GLY A 39 -8.68 -18.66 -7.75
C GLY A 39 -8.50 -17.26 -7.15
N GLY A 40 -7.57 -16.42 -7.63
CA GLY A 40 -7.43 -15.08 -7.08
C GLY A 40 -6.35 -14.18 -7.66
N VAL A 41 -6.06 -13.11 -6.92
CA VAL A 41 -4.98 -12.16 -7.24
C VAL A 41 -4.06 -12.08 -6.03
N LYS A 42 -2.76 -12.23 -6.28
CA LYS A 42 -1.71 -11.97 -5.29
C LYS A 42 -1.20 -10.54 -5.49
N ALA A 43 -1.20 -9.75 -4.41
CA ALA A 43 -0.53 -8.46 -4.36
C ALA A 43 0.74 -8.56 -3.51
N ILE A 44 1.84 -8.00 -4.00
CA ILE A 44 3.08 -7.84 -3.25
C ILE A 44 3.34 -6.35 -3.12
N ILE A 45 3.53 -5.89 -1.88
CA ILE A 45 3.84 -4.50 -1.57
C ILE A 45 5.26 -4.43 -1.03
N VAL A 46 6.12 -3.68 -1.71
CA VAL A 46 7.49 -3.39 -1.25
C VAL A 46 7.57 -1.90 -0.94
N HIS A 47 7.86 -1.57 0.32
CA HIS A 47 8.13 -0.21 0.75
C HIS A 47 9.64 -0.05 0.93
N GLU A 48 10.25 0.87 0.20
CA GLU A 48 11.71 0.96 0.05
C GLU A 48 12.21 2.39 0.26
N LEU A 49 13.54 2.55 0.33
CA LEU A 49 14.22 3.79 0.71
C LEU A 49 13.96 4.22 2.15
N LEU A 50 13.64 3.26 3.03
CA LEU A 50 13.61 3.51 4.47
C LEU A 50 15.01 3.90 4.95
N SER A 51 15.11 4.98 5.72
CA SER A 51 16.41 5.47 6.19
C SER A 51 16.99 4.64 7.34
N ASP A 52 16.12 3.93 8.07
CA ASP A 52 16.48 3.13 9.23
C ASP A 52 15.47 1.99 9.47
N GLU A 53 15.89 0.96 10.21
CA GLU A 53 15.08 -0.23 10.50
C GLU A 53 13.85 0.08 11.38
N SER A 54 13.89 1.14 12.19
CA SER A 54 12.77 1.51 13.05
C SER A 54 11.54 1.94 12.26
N GLN A 55 11.70 2.35 10.99
CA GLN A 55 10.62 2.71 10.08
C GLN A 55 9.86 1.51 9.51
N VAL A 56 10.41 0.29 9.60
CA VAL A 56 9.78 -0.92 9.06
C VAL A 56 8.44 -1.19 9.74
N LYS A 57 8.39 -1.13 11.08
CA LYS A 57 7.16 -1.39 11.84
C LYS A 57 6.06 -0.36 11.56
N PRO A 58 6.31 0.97 11.60
CA PRO A 58 5.34 1.97 11.17
C PRO A 58 4.79 1.76 9.75
N LYS A 59 5.66 1.49 8.75
CA LYS A 59 5.19 1.28 7.36
C LYS A 59 4.44 -0.04 7.20
N THR A 60 4.76 -1.06 8.00
CA THR A 60 3.99 -2.31 8.06
C THR A 60 2.57 -2.06 8.58
N LEU A 61 2.44 -1.31 9.68
CA LEU A 61 1.15 -0.93 10.25
C LEU A 61 0.32 -0.10 9.26
N TYR A 62 0.95 0.87 8.60
CA TYR A 62 0.30 1.66 7.55
C TYR A 62 -0.34 0.77 6.46
N TRP A 63 0.41 -0.21 5.92
CA TRP A 63 -0.14 -1.10 4.89
C TRP A 63 -1.22 -2.03 5.42
N GLN A 64 -1.10 -2.50 6.66
CA GLN A 64 -2.17 -3.27 7.31
C GLN A 64 -3.46 -2.46 7.42
N GLU A 65 -3.38 -1.19 7.84
CA GLU A 65 -4.54 -0.31 7.93
C GLU A 65 -5.19 -0.03 6.57
N VAL A 66 -4.37 0.19 5.52
CA VAL A 66 -4.84 0.36 4.14
C VAL A 66 -5.62 -0.88 3.70
N LEU A 67 -5.04 -2.07 3.84
CA LEU A 67 -5.64 -3.33 3.40
C LEU A 67 -6.90 -3.66 4.20
N GLN A 68 -6.89 -3.48 5.52
CA GLN A 68 -8.09 -3.65 6.33
C GLN A 68 -9.20 -2.67 5.94
N GLY A 69 -8.83 -1.43 5.61
CA GLY A 69 -9.76 -0.42 5.08
C GLY A 69 -10.38 -0.85 3.76
N MET A 70 -9.62 -1.49 2.87
CA MET A 70 -10.12 -2.05 1.63
C MET A 70 -11.06 -3.24 1.89
N HIS A 71 -10.66 -4.20 2.72
CA HIS A 71 -11.48 -5.37 3.07
C HIS A 71 -12.85 -4.96 3.61
N ARG A 72 -12.90 -4.06 4.60
CA ARG A 72 -14.16 -3.56 5.17
C ARG A 72 -15.10 -2.93 4.13
N ARG A 73 -14.59 -2.36 3.04
CA ARG A 73 -15.43 -1.77 1.97
C ARG A 73 -15.98 -2.82 1.03
N LEU A 74 -15.19 -3.87 0.76
CA LEU A 74 -15.61 -4.99 -0.08
C LEU A 74 -16.61 -5.87 0.66
N ASP A 75 -16.47 -6.07 1.97
CA ASP A 75 -17.42 -6.86 2.77
C ASP A 75 -18.79 -6.21 2.95
N VAL A 76 -18.90 -4.91 2.66
CA VAL A 76 -20.14 -4.11 2.78
C VAL A 76 -20.76 -3.82 1.40
N ALA A 77 -20.06 -4.16 0.32
CA ALA A 77 -20.52 -4.02 -1.07
C ALA A 77 -21.19 -5.32 -1.57
#